data_AF-A0A1V0BCP2-F1
#
_entry.id   AF-A0A1V0BCP2-F1
#
_cell.length_a   1.000
_cell.length_b   1.000
_cell.length_c   1.000
_cell.angle_alpha   90.00
_cell.angle_beta   90.00
_cell.angle_gamma   90.00
#
_symmetry.space_group_name_H-M   'P 1'
#
loop_
_entity.id
_entity.type
_entity.pdbx_description
1 polymer ?
#
loop_
_entity_poly.entity_id
_entity_poly.type
_entity_poly.pdbx_seq_one_letter_code
_entity_poly.pdbx_strand_id
1 'polypeptide(L)'
;MSETTFDYIVIGGGTAGALLCNRLTANRNVRVLLIEAGRKDDYHWIHIPVGYLYCIGNPRTDWLYQTEATEGLHGRSLRYPRGKTLGGCSSINGMIYMRGQARDYDHWAELTGDDTWRWDNVLPAFKRHESHWRLDEGQPHDPAFAALHGSKGEWRVEKQRLRWDILDAFAQAAQQAGIPATDDFNRGSNEGVGYFEVNQKNGLRWNTAKAFLRPKCYGRPNFEMWTMAHAKRLVLERQSDGSLRCTGVRVWDGTEIVQLTATQEVLVCAGAINSPQLLQLSGIGPAQLLHDKGIPLQIDLPGVGANLQDHLQIRSVYKVQGCTTLNTMSASRRGKLRMGMEYLLRRTGPLSMAPSQLGAFTRSRPDLPHPNLQYHVQPLSLDAFGEPLHRFPAFTASVCNLNPTSRGSVTIQSPNFEEAPAIAPNYLSTPEDQQVAIDSLRLTRRIVSQPALARYQPEEYKPGAQYQSDEALLQLAGEIATTIFHPVGTTKMGRSNYPMAVLDSRLRVRGVQGLRVVDAGAMPTITSGNTNSPTLMLAEKAAEWIRADYQASQGINACTPTDTAMPTQATAHAEPASLTV
;
A
#
# COMPACT_ATOMS: atom_id res chain seq x y z
N MET A 1 36.28 3.21 10.66
CA MET A 1 35.59 2.05 10.07
C MET A 1 34.15 2.14 10.54
N SER A 2 33.16 2.10 9.65
CA SER A 2 31.75 2.08 10.06
C SER A 2 31.55 0.86 10.96
N GLU A 3 31.01 1.06 12.17
CA GLU A 3 30.68 -0.06 13.05
C GLU A 3 29.64 -0.94 12.35
N THR A 4 29.96 -2.22 12.14
CA THR A 4 29.15 -3.19 11.37
C THR A 4 28.11 -3.93 12.20
N THR A 5 27.96 -3.57 13.48
CA THR A 5 27.02 -4.18 14.43
C THR A 5 25.94 -3.20 14.82
N PHE A 6 24.69 -3.64 14.84
CA PHE A 6 23.50 -2.84 15.17
C PHE A 6 22.55 -3.66 16.04
N ASP A 7 21.63 -3.02 16.77
CA ASP A 7 20.57 -3.77 17.45
C ASP A 7 19.55 -4.31 16.45
N TYR A 8 19.13 -3.44 15.54
CA TYR A 8 18.21 -3.79 14.47
C TYR A 8 18.77 -3.40 13.11
N ILE A 9 18.61 -4.29 12.14
CA ILE A 9 18.88 -4.01 10.74
C ILE A 9 17.56 -4.06 9.98
N VAL A 10 17.17 -2.94 9.38
CA VAL A 10 15.97 -2.80 8.55
C VAL A 10 16.37 -2.89 7.07
N ILE A 11 15.86 -3.89 6.36
CA ILE A 11 16.15 -4.10 4.94
C ILE A 11 14.99 -3.58 4.09
N GLY A 12 15.19 -2.44 3.43
CA GLY A 12 14.22 -1.76 2.58
C GLY A 12 13.74 -0.45 3.21
N GLY A 13 14.13 0.68 2.62
CA GLY A 13 13.71 2.04 2.97
C GLY A 13 12.35 2.43 2.40
N GLY A 14 11.46 1.44 2.24
CA GLY A 14 10.11 1.59 1.69
C GLY A 14 9.08 2.12 2.68
N THR A 15 7.81 1.77 2.46
CA THR A 15 6.69 2.24 3.30
C THR A 15 6.84 1.82 4.76
N ALA A 16 6.98 0.52 5.03
CA ALA A 16 7.09 -0.01 6.39
C ALA A 16 8.45 0.30 7.05
N GLY A 17 9.55 0.08 6.32
CA GLY A 17 10.90 0.25 6.86
C GLY A 17 11.19 1.69 7.31
N ALA A 18 10.70 2.69 6.58
CA ALA A 18 10.82 4.10 6.99
C ALA A 18 10.11 4.38 8.33
N LEU A 19 8.91 3.84 8.53
CA LEU A 19 8.16 3.98 9.77
C LEU A 19 8.86 3.26 10.92
N LEU A 20 9.28 2.00 10.71
CA LEU A 20 9.97 1.20 11.72
C LEU A 20 11.23 1.91 12.23
N CYS A 21 12.05 2.46 11.33
CA CYS A 21 13.23 3.22 11.72
C CYS A 21 12.88 4.38 12.66
N ASN A 22 11.82 5.14 12.36
CA ASN A 22 11.38 6.24 13.23
C ASN A 22 10.89 5.74 14.60
N ARG A 23 10.10 4.67 14.64
CA ARG A 23 9.57 4.15 15.90
C ARG A 23 10.66 3.53 16.78
N LEU A 24 11.59 2.76 16.21
CA LEU A 24 12.63 2.06 16.96
C LEU A 24 13.70 3.02 17.48
N THR A 25 14.20 3.93 16.64
CA THR A 25 15.26 4.88 17.04
C THR A 25 14.76 5.97 17.99
N ALA A 26 13.46 6.04 18.29
CA ALA A 26 12.94 6.88 19.35
C ALA A 26 13.50 6.48 20.73
N ASN A 27 13.86 5.20 20.92
CA ASN A 27 14.68 4.77 22.04
C ASN A 27 16.16 5.03 21.72
N ARG A 28 16.81 5.91 22.50
CA ARG A 28 18.21 6.30 22.30
C ARG A 28 19.22 5.16 22.54
N ASN A 29 18.80 4.11 23.26
CA ASN A 29 19.63 2.94 23.56
C ASN A 29 19.58 1.86 22.48
N VAL A 30 18.84 2.11 21.39
CA VAL A 30 18.66 1.16 20.29
C VAL A 30 19.31 1.72 19.04
N ARG A 31 20.34 1.05 18.53
CA ARG A 31 21.02 1.41 17.29
C ARG A 31 20.40 0.70 16.09
N VAL A 32 20.00 1.46 15.08
CA VAL A 32 19.29 0.93 13.90
C VAL A 32 20.03 1.29 12.63
N LEU A 33 20.25 0.30 11.77
CA LEU A 33 20.69 0.50 10.39
C LEU A 33 19.51 0.34 9.44
N LEU A 34 19.33 1.29 8.52
CA LEU A 34 18.47 1.14 7.36
C LEU A 34 19.28 0.88 6.09
N ILE A 35 18.97 -0.19 5.37
CA ILE A 35 19.56 -0.52 4.06
C ILE A 35 18.51 -0.30 2.97
N GLU A 36 18.84 0.49 1.94
CA GLU A 36 17.98 0.72 0.78
C GLU A 36 18.77 0.51 -0.53
N ALA A 37 18.28 -0.38 -1.39
CA ALA A 37 18.92 -0.69 -2.67
C ALA A 37 18.85 0.48 -3.67
N GLY A 38 17.84 1.33 -3.53
CA GLY A 38 17.65 2.53 -4.33
C GLY A 38 18.45 3.75 -3.87
N ARG A 39 18.35 4.80 -4.69
CA ARG A 39 18.97 6.10 -4.41
C ARG A 39 18.15 6.89 -3.40
N LYS A 40 18.71 8.01 -2.92
CA LYS A 40 17.95 9.06 -2.23
C LYS A 40 16.76 9.51 -3.09
N ASP A 41 15.67 9.95 -2.46
CA ASP A 41 14.47 10.43 -3.15
C ASP A 41 14.62 11.88 -3.63
N ASP A 42 15.76 12.23 -4.22
CA ASP A 42 16.14 13.59 -4.64
C ASP A 42 15.74 13.91 -6.10
N TYR A 43 15.09 12.98 -6.79
CA TYR A 43 14.57 13.22 -8.12
C TYR A 43 13.31 14.09 -8.04
N HIS A 44 13.35 15.30 -8.59
CA HIS A 44 12.27 16.28 -8.42
C HIS A 44 10.87 15.76 -8.83
N TRP A 45 10.78 14.86 -9.82
CA TRP A 45 9.52 14.25 -10.23
C TRP A 45 8.89 13.34 -9.16
N ILE A 46 9.66 12.82 -8.19
CA ILE A 46 9.10 12.15 -7.02
C ILE A 46 8.17 13.12 -6.27
N HIS A 47 8.58 14.38 -6.13
CA HIS A 47 7.90 15.33 -5.26
C HIS A 47 6.69 16.02 -5.89
N ILE A 48 6.70 16.15 -7.22
CA ILE A 48 5.58 16.71 -7.98
C ILE A 48 4.54 15.60 -8.16
N PRO A 49 3.27 15.77 -7.72
CA PRO A 49 2.26 14.71 -7.76
C PRO A 49 2.14 14.00 -9.12
N VAL A 50 1.99 14.73 -10.23
CA VAL A 50 1.91 14.13 -11.59
C VAL A 50 3.20 13.43 -12.04
N GLY A 51 4.30 13.62 -11.31
CA GLY A 51 5.61 13.09 -11.63
C GLY A 51 5.70 11.56 -11.60
N TYR A 52 4.67 10.86 -11.11
CA TYR A 52 4.55 9.40 -11.24
C TYR A 52 4.74 8.92 -12.69
N LEU A 53 4.31 9.72 -13.69
CA LEU A 53 4.50 9.42 -15.12
C LEU A 53 5.97 9.35 -15.54
N TYR A 54 6.86 10.02 -14.81
CA TYR A 54 8.31 10.06 -15.07
C TYR A 54 9.11 9.13 -14.14
N CYS A 55 8.50 8.68 -13.04
CA CYS A 55 9.12 7.76 -12.11
C CYS A 55 8.91 6.29 -12.48
N ILE A 56 7.74 5.95 -13.04
CA ILE A 56 7.44 4.58 -13.49
C ILE A 56 8.16 4.31 -14.80
N GLY A 57 8.79 3.14 -14.92
CA GLY A 57 9.64 2.80 -16.08
C GLY A 57 10.99 3.51 -16.09
N ASN A 58 11.37 4.19 -15.01
CA ASN A 58 12.65 4.89 -14.89
C ASN A 58 13.59 4.15 -13.90
N PRO A 59 14.75 3.62 -14.33
CA PRO A 59 15.65 2.86 -13.47
C PRO A 59 16.20 3.66 -12.27
N ARG A 60 16.07 4.99 -12.27
CA ARG A 60 16.42 5.82 -11.11
C ARG A 60 15.48 5.60 -9.92
N THR A 61 14.22 5.24 -10.18
CA THR A 61 13.14 5.21 -9.18
C THR A 61 12.32 3.94 -9.21
N ASP A 62 12.48 3.09 -10.21
CA ASP A 62 11.71 1.87 -10.44
C ASP A 62 12.65 0.67 -10.59
N TRP A 63 12.23 -0.48 -10.06
CA TRP A 63 12.89 -1.77 -10.27
C TRP A 63 12.73 -2.32 -11.69
N LEU A 64 11.76 -1.82 -12.46
CA LEU A 64 11.50 -2.22 -13.86
C LEU A 64 11.08 -3.69 -14.04
N TYR A 65 10.44 -4.27 -13.02
CA TYR A 65 9.95 -5.63 -13.12
C TYR A 65 8.88 -5.80 -14.19
N GLN A 66 8.74 -7.03 -14.67
CA GLN A 66 7.66 -7.48 -15.54
C GLN A 66 7.04 -8.73 -14.94
N THR A 67 5.76 -8.97 -15.23
CA THR A 67 5.12 -10.22 -14.87
C THR A 67 5.47 -11.30 -15.88
N GLU A 68 5.39 -12.56 -15.48
CA GLU A 68 5.26 -13.68 -16.41
C GLU A 68 4.02 -13.49 -17.29
N ALA A 69 4.08 -14.05 -18.50
CA ALA A 69 2.92 -14.15 -19.37
C ALA A 69 1.87 -15.08 -18.73
N THR A 70 0.59 -14.75 -18.88
CA THR A 70 -0.49 -15.56 -18.31
C THR A 70 -1.66 -15.72 -19.28
N GLU A 71 -2.29 -16.90 -19.26
CA GLU A 71 -3.40 -17.25 -20.14
C GLU A 71 -4.60 -16.32 -19.96
N GLY A 72 -4.95 -15.96 -18.70
CA GLY A 72 -6.06 -15.06 -18.43
C GLY A 72 -5.90 -13.63 -18.99
N LEU A 73 -4.68 -13.27 -19.43
CA LEU A 73 -4.39 -12.03 -20.14
C LEU A 73 -3.94 -12.27 -21.60
N HIS A 74 -4.27 -13.42 -22.17
CA HIS A 74 -3.94 -13.82 -23.56
C HIS A 74 -2.44 -13.81 -23.85
N GLY A 75 -1.64 -14.31 -22.90
CA GLY A 75 -0.19 -14.40 -23.03
C GLY A 75 0.55 -13.07 -22.87
N ARG A 76 -0.13 -12.00 -22.45
CA ARG A 76 0.52 -10.71 -22.19
C ARG A 76 1.34 -10.73 -20.90
N SER A 77 2.51 -10.10 -20.96
CA SER A 77 3.29 -9.68 -19.80
C SER A 77 3.01 -8.21 -19.49
N LEU A 78 2.90 -7.86 -18.20
CA LEU A 78 2.63 -6.49 -17.75
C LEU A 78 3.87 -5.89 -17.09
N ARG A 79 4.08 -4.59 -17.30
CA ARG A 79 5.00 -3.81 -16.46
C ARG A 79 4.54 -3.86 -15.01
N TYR A 80 5.49 -4.10 -14.10
CA TYR A 80 5.23 -4.29 -12.68
C TYR A 80 6.03 -3.33 -11.79
N PRO A 81 5.83 -2.01 -11.94
CA PRO A 81 6.67 -0.99 -11.32
C PRO A 81 6.67 -1.07 -9.79
N ARG A 82 7.87 -1.08 -9.21
CA ARG A 82 8.11 -1.05 -7.74
C ARG A 82 9.15 0.02 -7.43
N GLY A 83 8.92 0.82 -6.40
CA GLY A 83 9.83 1.92 -6.06
C GLY A 83 11.20 1.41 -5.62
N LYS A 84 12.25 1.84 -6.34
CA LYS A 84 13.68 1.60 -6.03
C LYS A 84 14.36 2.92 -5.63
N THR A 85 13.91 3.48 -4.51
CA THR A 85 14.41 4.74 -3.94
C THR A 85 13.92 4.86 -2.50
N LEU A 86 14.49 5.76 -1.69
CA LEU A 86 13.96 6.05 -0.36
C LEU A 86 12.46 6.39 -0.41
N GLY A 87 11.70 5.82 0.52
CA GLY A 87 10.24 5.83 0.54
C GLY A 87 9.61 4.71 -0.29
N GLY A 88 10.38 4.00 -1.11
CA GLY A 88 9.94 2.87 -1.94
C GLY A 88 8.74 3.22 -2.79
N CYS A 89 7.72 2.36 -2.80
CA CYS A 89 6.52 2.58 -3.59
C CYS A 89 5.77 3.88 -3.20
N SER A 90 5.86 4.37 -1.96
CA SER A 90 5.21 5.65 -1.59
C SER A 90 5.78 6.86 -2.35
N SER A 91 7.01 6.76 -2.86
CA SER A 91 7.65 7.79 -3.69
C SER A 91 7.18 7.79 -5.14
N ILE A 92 6.52 6.72 -5.61
CA ILE A 92 6.07 6.60 -7.01
C ILE A 92 4.58 6.27 -7.18
N ASN A 93 3.85 6.03 -6.08
CA ASN A 93 2.44 5.60 -6.11
C ASN A 93 1.46 6.71 -6.52
N GLY A 94 0.18 6.36 -6.58
CA GLY A 94 -0.92 7.30 -6.82
C GLY A 94 -1.37 8.13 -5.61
N MET A 95 -0.68 8.08 -4.47
CA MET A 95 -0.95 8.86 -3.24
C MET A 95 -2.32 8.65 -2.57
N ILE A 96 -3.20 7.82 -3.10
CA ILE A 96 -4.53 7.57 -2.52
C ILE A 96 -4.37 7.02 -1.10
N TYR A 97 -5.09 7.64 -0.15
CA TYR A 97 -5.21 7.13 1.21
C TYR A 97 -6.44 6.22 1.33
N MET A 98 -6.20 4.95 1.64
CA MET A 98 -7.24 3.94 1.86
C MET A 98 -6.85 3.03 3.00
N ARG A 99 -7.82 2.66 3.83
CA ARG A 99 -7.66 1.67 4.89
C ARG A 99 -8.25 0.30 4.55
N GLY A 100 -9.15 0.19 3.58
CA GLY A 100 -9.89 -1.05 3.33
C GLY A 100 -11.19 -1.13 4.14
N GLN A 101 -11.76 -2.33 4.25
CA GLN A 101 -12.99 -2.58 5.00
C GLN A 101 -12.69 -3.30 6.32
N ALA A 102 -13.51 -3.08 7.34
CA ALA A 102 -13.39 -3.72 8.66
C ALA A 102 -13.33 -5.26 8.54
N ARG A 103 -14.18 -5.83 7.67
CA ARG A 103 -14.20 -7.27 7.41
C ARG A 103 -12.88 -7.85 6.90
N ASP A 104 -12.05 -7.06 6.21
CA ASP A 104 -10.76 -7.56 5.72
C ASP A 104 -9.89 -7.97 6.91
N TYR A 105 -9.90 -7.13 7.95
CA TYR A 105 -9.14 -7.27 9.18
C TYR A 105 -9.73 -8.34 10.11
N ASP A 106 -11.05 -8.40 10.20
CA ASP A 106 -11.71 -9.48 10.93
C ASP A 106 -11.42 -10.85 10.29
N HIS A 107 -11.38 -10.91 8.96
CA HIS A 107 -10.96 -12.12 8.26
C HIS A 107 -9.48 -12.45 8.49
N TRP A 108 -8.59 -11.45 8.59
CA TRP A 108 -7.20 -11.69 9.00
C TRP A 108 -7.11 -12.28 10.41
N ALA A 109 -7.93 -11.81 11.35
CA ALA A 109 -8.00 -12.37 12.69
C ALA A 109 -8.43 -13.84 12.66
N GLU A 110 -9.41 -14.20 11.83
CA GLU A 110 -9.83 -15.59 11.63
C GLU A 110 -8.70 -16.46 11.06
N LEU A 111 -8.04 -16.01 9.98
CA LEU A 111 -6.98 -16.74 9.29
C LEU A 111 -5.72 -16.92 10.14
N THR A 112 -5.46 -16.00 11.07
CA THR A 112 -4.32 -16.05 11.99
C THR A 112 -4.67 -16.70 13.33
N GLY A 113 -5.95 -16.71 13.71
CA GLY A 113 -6.38 -17.08 15.06
C GLY A 113 -5.99 -16.03 16.11
N ASP A 114 -5.85 -14.76 15.71
CA ASP A 114 -5.35 -13.69 16.55
C ASP A 114 -6.25 -12.45 16.43
N ASP A 115 -7.05 -12.19 17.47
CA ASP A 115 -8.00 -11.08 17.52
C ASP A 115 -7.33 -9.70 17.50
N THR A 116 -6.01 -9.60 17.71
CA THR A 116 -5.31 -8.31 17.60
C THR A 116 -5.35 -7.74 16.18
N TRP A 117 -5.75 -8.55 15.19
CA TRP A 117 -5.98 -8.13 13.81
C TRP A 117 -7.38 -7.64 13.51
N ARG A 118 -8.37 -7.78 14.41
CA ARG A 118 -9.73 -7.24 14.19
C ARG A 118 -9.72 -5.73 13.96
N TRP A 119 -10.74 -5.22 13.25
CA TRP A 119 -10.83 -3.80 12.89
C TRP A 119 -10.58 -2.86 14.08
N ASP A 120 -11.26 -3.10 15.19
CA ASP A 120 -11.16 -2.26 16.40
C ASP A 120 -9.76 -2.26 17.01
N ASN A 121 -8.98 -3.32 16.79
CA ASN A 121 -7.61 -3.50 17.30
C ASN A 121 -6.53 -3.01 16.32
N VAL A 122 -6.88 -2.73 15.06
CA VAL A 122 -5.98 -2.13 14.06
C VAL A 122 -6.24 -0.65 13.84
N LEU A 123 -7.46 -0.18 14.09
CA LEU A 123 -7.86 1.23 13.96
C LEU A 123 -6.95 2.18 14.79
N PRO A 124 -6.57 1.88 16.04
CA PRO A 124 -5.63 2.72 16.79
C PRO A 124 -4.27 2.88 16.09
N ALA A 125 -3.77 1.82 15.43
CA ALA A 125 -2.52 1.86 14.69
C ALA A 125 -2.64 2.69 13.40
N PHE A 126 -3.80 2.68 12.72
CA PHE A 126 -4.09 3.61 11.63
C PHE A 126 -4.07 5.07 12.09
N LYS A 127 -4.76 5.37 13.19
CA LYS A 127 -4.86 6.74 13.73
C LYS A 127 -3.51 7.28 14.21
N ARG A 128 -2.61 6.41 14.67
CA ARG A 128 -1.32 6.82 15.26
C ARG A 128 -0.41 7.54 14.26
N HIS A 129 -0.32 7.03 13.04
CA HIS A 129 0.50 7.67 12.01
C HIS A 129 -0.26 8.74 11.22
N GLU A 130 -1.60 8.76 11.26
CA GLU A 130 -2.41 9.70 10.48
C GLU A 130 -2.41 11.14 11.04
N SER A 131 -2.33 12.11 10.14
CA SER A 131 -2.72 13.49 10.37
C SER A 131 -3.70 13.93 9.29
N HIS A 132 -4.98 13.99 9.66
CA HIS A 132 -6.08 14.25 8.75
C HIS A 132 -6.45 15.75 8.70
N TRP A 133 -6.57 16.30 7.49
CA TRP A 133 -6.84 17.73 7.26
C TRP A 133 -8.14 18.25 7.91
N ARG A 134 -9.19 17.41 7.99
CA ARG A 134 -10.45 17.78 8.66
C ARG A 134 -10.31 17.97 10.18
N LEU A 135 -9.23 17.48 10.76
CA LEU A 135 -8.93 17.58 12.19
C LEU A 135 -7.81 18.59 12.47
N ASP A 136 -7.49 19.46 11.49
CA ASP A 136 -6.58 20.58 11.70
C ASP A 136 -7.15 21.57 12.74
N GLU A 137 -6.26 22.22 13.48
CA GLU A 137 -6.64 23.20 14.49
C GLU A 137 -7.54 24.30 13.91
N GLY A 138 -8.62 24.61 14.63
CA GLY A 138 -9.59 25.63 14.22
C GLY A 138 -10.66 25.16 13.23
N GLN A 139 -10.62 23.91 12.76
CA GLN A 139 -11.70 23.33 11.94
C GLN A 139 -12.81 22.73 12.82
N PRO A 140 -14.09 23.03 12.55
CA PRO A 140 -15.18 22.29 13.15
C PRO A 140 -15.10 20.84 12.65
N HIS A 141 -15.14 19.89 13.57
CA HIS A 141 -15.08 18.47 13.25
C HIS A 141 -16.25 17.72 13.86
N ASP A 142 -16.81 16.81 13.07
CA ASP A 142 -17.81 15.84 13.52
C ASP A 142 -17.15 14.87 14.53
N PRO A 143 -17.69 14.70 15.75
CA PRO A 143 -17.20 13.72 16.71
C PRO A 143 -17.10 12.30 16.16
N ALA A 144 -18.03 11.88 15.28
CA ALA A 144 -17.99 10.54 14.68
C ALA A 144 -16.78 10.40 13.73
N PHE A 145 -16.47 11.43 12.95
CA PHE A 145 -15.27 11.49 12.13
C PHE A 145 -14.00 11.47 12.99
N ALA A 146 -13.95 12.29 14.06
CA ALA A 146 -12.80 12.36 14.97
C ALA A 146 -12.54 11.04 15.73
N ALA A 147 -13.59 10.23 15.97
CA ALA A 147 -13.44 8.91 16.58
C ALA A 147 -12.64 7.94 15.67
N LEU A 148 -12.71 8.09 14.35
CA LEU A 148 -12.11 7.19 13.38
C LEU A 148 -10.77 7.69 12.81
N HIS A 149 -10.45 8.97 12.94
CA HIS A 149 -9.26 9.59 12.33
C HIS A 149 -8.27 10.15 13.35
N GLY A 150 -6.99 10.17 12.97
CA GLY A 150 -5.89 10.79 13.69
C GLY A 150 -5.54 12.17 13.15
N SER A 151 -5.05 13.06 14.00
CA SER A 151 -4.64 14.42 13.63
C SER A 151 -3.16 14.73 13.89
N LYS A 152 -2.49 13.90 14.70
CA LYS A 152 -1.16 14.19 15.28
C LYS A 152 -0.01 13.40 14.66
N GLY A 153 -0.30 12.42 13.81
CA GLY A 153 0.70 11.56 13.20
C GLY A 153 1.50 12.24 12.08
N GLU A 154 2.53 11.56 11.58
CA GLU A 154 3.43 12.14 10.56
C GLU A 154 2.91 11.96 9.12
N TRP A 155 1.94 11.08 8.91
CA TRP A 155 1.35 10.73 7.62
C TRP A 155 0.19 11.66 7.28
N ARG A 156 0.49 12.70 6.50
CA ARG A 156 -0.50 13.70 6.13
C ARG A 156 -1.52 13.14 5.12
N VAL A 157 -2.80 13.35 5.40
CA VAL A 157 -3.94 13.09 4.51
C VAL A 157 -4.62 14.42 4.17
N GLU A 158 -4.74 14.71 2.89
CA GLU A 158 -5.27 15.97 2.35
C GLU A 158 -6.40 15.73 1.37
N LYS A 159 -7.30 16.71 1.28
CA LYS A 159 -8.23 16.80 0.15
C LYS A 159 -7.48 17.16 -1.14
N GLN A 160 -7.98 16.71 -2.28
CA GLN A 160 -7.41 17.08 -3.57
C GLN A 160 -7.59 18.58 -3.87
N ARG A 161 -6.63 19.14 -4.60
CA ARG A 161 -6.59 20.58 -4.95
C ARG A 161 -7.16 20.89 -6.34
N LEU A 162 -7.83 19.93 -6.95
CA LEU A 162 -8.33 20.01 -8.32
C LEU A 162 -9.71 19.36 -8.42
N ARG A 163 -10.61 19.98 -9.20
CA ARG A 163 -11.97 19.52 -9.46
C ARG A 163 -12.19 19.45 -10.97
N TRP A 164 -13.04 18.53 -11.41
CA TRP A 164 -13.37 18.30 -12.82
C TRP A 164 -14.86 18.04 -12.99
N ASP A 165 -15.55 18.83 -13.80
CA ASP A 165 -17.01 18.71 -13.97
C ASP A 165 -17.44 17.34 -14.53
N ILE A 166 -16.59 16.72 -15.37
CA ILE A 166 -16.86 15.37 -15.89
C ILE A 166 -16.83 14.31 -14.78
N LEU A 167 -15.99 14.50 -13.75
CA LEU A 167 -15.94 13.57 -12.62
C LEU A 167 -17.12 13.79 -11.67
N ASP A 168 -17.56 15.03 -11.47
CA ASP A 168 -18.78 15.30 -10.71
C ASP A 168 -20.00 14.66 -11.38
N ALA A 169 -20.09 14.75 -12.72
CA ALA A 169 -21.15 14.10 -13.47
C ALA A 169 -21.07 12.57 -13.40
N PHE A 170 -19.87 11.99 -13.40
CA PHE A 170 -19.71 10.56 -13.13
C PHE A 170 -20.19 10.20 -11.71
N ALA A 171 -19.86 11.00 -10.70
CA ALA A 171 -20.32 10.77 -9.33
C ALA A 171 -21.85 10.84 -9.21
N GLN A 172 -22.49 11.78 -9.90
CA GLN A 172 -23.95 11.87 -9.99
C GLN A 172 -24.55 10.70 -10.76
N ALA A 173 -23.92 10.26 -11.85
CA ALA A 173 -24.33 9.09 -12.61
C ALA A 173 -24.22 7.81 -11.77
N ALA A 174 -23.16 7.66 -10.98
CA ALA A 174 -23.02 6.53 -10.05
C ALA A 174 -24.17 6.51 -9.02
N GLN A 175 -24.57 7.68 -8.49
CA GLN A 175 -25.74 7.81 -7.61
C GLN A 175 -27.05 7.43 -8.31
N GLN A 176 -27.25 7.89 -9.54
CA GLN A 176 -28.41 7.51 -10.36
C GLN A 176 -28.44 5.99 -10.65
N ALA A 177 -27.27 5.35 -10.74
CA ALA A 177 -27.16 3.91 -10.88
C ALA A 177 -27.35 3.13 -9.56
N GLY A 178 -27.51 3.82 -8.42
CA GLY A 178 -27.78 3.23 -7.11
C GLY A 178 -26.58 3.15 -6.16
N ILE A 179 -25.45 3.79 -6.48
CA ILE A 179 -24.26 3.83 -5.61
C ILE A 179 -24.35 5.08 -4.71
N PRO A 180 -24.42 4.95 -3.37
CA PRO A 180 -24.61 6.11 -2.49
C PRO A 180 -23.44 7.08 -2.58
N ALA A 181 -23.67 8.37 -2.34
CA ALA A 181 -22.55 9.29 -2.13
C ALA A 181 -21.81 8.95 -0.83
N THR A 182 -20.51 9.19 -0.79
CA THR A 182 -19.76 9.17 0.45
C THR A 182 -18.75 10.32 0.49
N ASP A 183 -18.54 10.87 1.67
CA ASP A 183 -17.51 11.84 1.96
C ASP A 183 -16.31 11.22 2.67
N ASP A 184 -16.39 9.97 3.12
CA ASP A 184 -15.28 9.21 3.71
C ASP A 184 -15.35 7.72 3.35
N PHE A 185 -14.25 7.19 2.84
CA PHE A 185 -14.09 5.77 2.48
C PHE A 185 -13.48 4.93 3.62
N ASN A 186 -13.02 5.56 4.71
CA ASN A 186 -12.14 4.97 5.71
C ASN A 186 -12.84 4.70 7.06
N ARG A 187 -14.17 4.56 7.03
CA ARG A 187 -15.07 4.37 8.18
C ARG A 187 -15.33 2.90 8.56
N GLY A 188 -14.58 1.95 8.01
CA GLY A 188 -14.81 0.51 8.15
C GLY A 188 -15.67 -0.10 7.03
N SER A 189 -16.45 0.70 6.32
CA SER A 189 -17.00 0.36 5.00
C SER A 189 -16.64 1.45 4.00
N ASN A 190 -16.21 1.05 2.81
CA ASN A 190 -15.86 1.96 1.74
C ASN A 190 -17.03 2.23 0.78
N GLU A 191 -18.22 1.65 0.98
CA GLU A 191 -19.34 1.78 0.03
C GLU A 191 -19.67 3.26 -0.26
N GLY A 192 -19.75 3.56 -1.56
CA GLY A 192 -20.21 4.84 -2.07
C GLY A 192 -19.28 5.45 -3.12
N VAL A 193 -19.62 6.65 -3.58
CA VAL A 193 -18.88 7.43 -4.59
C VAL A 193 -18.48 8.80 -4.04
N GLY A 194 -17.23 9.19 -4.27
CA GLY A 194 -16.62 10.39 -3.70
C GLY A 194 -15.20 10.63 -4.19
N TYR A 195 -14.66 11.83 -3.93
CA TYR A 195 -13.27 12.13 -4.26
C TYR A 195 -12.32 11.43 -3.29
N PHE A 196 -11.23 10.85 -3.82
CA PHE A 196 -10.21 10.26 -2.97
C PHE A 196 -9.47 11.32 -2.15
N GLU A 197 -9.13 11.00 -0.92
CA GLU A 197 -8.13 11.76 -0.16
C GLU A 197 -6.73 11.23 -0.48
N VAL A 198 -5.73 12.10 -0.35
CA VAL A 198 -4.37 11.86 -0.86
C VAL A 198 -3.29 12.19 0.16
N ASN A 199 -2.17 11.47 0.08
CA ASN A 199 -0.97 11.74 0.84
C ASN A 199 -0.13 12.82 0.17
N GLN A 200 -0.57 14.05 0.38
CA GLN A 200 0.10 15.27 -0.07
C GLN A 200 0.28 16.24 1.10
N LYS A 201 1.17 17.21 0.94
CA LYS A 201 1.29 18.36 1.85
C LYS A 201 1.66 19.58 1.04
N ASN A 202 0.82 20.62 1.09
CA ASN A 202 1.02 21.87 0.33
C ASN A 202 1.25 21.64 -1.18
N GLY A 203 0.48 20.74 -1.79
CA GLY A 203 0.53 20.41 -3.22
C GLY A 203 1.74 19.57 -3.66
N LEU A 204 2.55 19.09 -2.71
CA LEU A 204 3.67 18.17 -2.96
C LEU A 204 3.31 16.76 -2.48
N ARG A 205 3.87 15.74 -3.14
CA ARG A 205 3.82 14.36 -2.63
C ARG A 205 4.42 14.28 -1.23
N TRP A 206 3.67 13.63 -0.34
CA TRP A 206 4.11 13.25 0.99
C TRP A 206 4.42 11.75 1.00
N ASN A 207 5.70 11.39 0.87
CA ASN A 207 6.17 9.99 0.87
C ASN A 207 6.69 9.59 2.27
N THR A 208 6.92 8.30 2.51
CA THR A 208 7.31 7.81 3.84
C THR A 208 8.70 8.27 4.26
N ALA A 209 9.60 8.54 3.32
CA ALA A 209 10.90 9.15 3.61
C ALA A 209 10.75 10.55 4.23
N LYS A 210 9.84 11.39 3.70
CA LYS A 210 9.52 12.71 4.27
C LYS A 210 8.67 12.64 5.55
N ALA A 211 7.83 11.62 5.69
CA ALA A 211 6.99 11.50 6.88
C ALA A 211 7.78 11.00 8.09
N PHE A 212 8.57 9.93 7.90
CA PHE A 212 9.13 9.18 9.02
C PHE A 212 10.64 9.29 9.13
N LEU A 213 11.38 9.43 8.02
CA LEU A 213 12.85 9.55 8.10
C LEU A 213 13.30 11.01 8.30
N ARG A 214 12.78 11.96 7.52
CA ARG A 214 13.18 13.38 7.59
C ARG A 214 12.10 14.24 8.24
N PRO A 215 12.39 15.06 9.27
CA PRO A 215 13.69 15.22 9.95
C PRO A 215 13.90 14.22 11.11
N LYS A 216 12.92 13.37 11.43
CA LYS A 216 12.86 12.63 12.71
C LYS A 216 14.05 11.71 12.96
N CYS A 217 14.50 10.96 11.96
CA CYS A 217 15.64 10.03 12.08
C CYS A 217 16.98 10.68 11.74
N TYR A 218 17.03 11.59 10.76
CA TYR A 218 18.27 12.16 10.20
C TYR A 218 19.13 12.97 11.20
N GLY A 219 18.65 13.21 12.43
CA GLY A 219 19.41 13.86 13.51
C GLY A 219 19.66 12.96 14.73
N ARG A 220 19.29 11.68 14.68
CA ARG A 220 19.45 10.75 15.82
C ARG A 220 20.82 10.06 15.74
N PRO A 221 21.66 10.10 16.79
CA PRO A 221 22.99 9.49 16.77
C PRO A 221 22.97 7.96 16.70
N ASN A 222 21.83 7.35 17.04
CA ASN A 222 21.59 5.92 17.02
C ASN A 222 20.93 5.42 15.71
N PHE A 223 20.90 6.25 14.66
CA PHE A 223 20.35 5.89 13.35
C PHE A 223 21.43 5.99 12.27
N GLU A 224 21.59 4.93 11.50
CA GLU A 224 22.45 4.89 10.32
C GLU A 224 21.64 4.47 9.09
N MET A 225 22.03 4.96 7.91
CA MET A 225 21.31 4.68 6.67
C MET A 225 22.27 4.51 5.50
N TRP A 226 22.19 3.37 4.84
CA TRP A 226 22.93 3.04 3.64
C TRP A 226 21.98 3.01 2.45
N THR A 227 22.19 3.91 1.48
CA THR A 227 21.46 3.94 0.20
C THR A 227 22.33 3.40 -0.91
N MET A 228 21.74 2.92 -2.01
CA MET A 228 22.44 2.17 -3.06
C MET A 228 23.12 0.91 -2.52
N ALA A 229 22.58 0.35 -1.43
CA ALA A 229 23.10 -0.83 -0.76
C ALA A 229 22.08 -1.97 -0.89
N HIS A 230 22.48 -3.07 -1.53
CA HIS A 230 21.57 -4.17 -1.89
C HIS A 230 21.81 -5.39 -0.99
N ALA A 231 20.80 -5.75 -0.19
CA ALA A 231 20.85 -6.97 0.60
C ALA A 231 20.91 -8.20 -0.31
N LYS A 232 22.00 -8.96 -0.19
CA LYS A 232 22.28 -10.15 -1.01
C LYS A 232 21.74 -11.42 -0.37
N ARG A 233 21.98 -11.58 0.94
CA ARG A 233 21.64 -12.81 1.68
C ARG A 233 21.60 -12.56 3.18
N LEU A 234 20.66 -13.17 3.88
CA LEU A 234 20.64 -13.21 5.35
C LEU A 234 21.75 -14.13 5.88
N VAL A 235 22.31 -13.77 7.03
CA VAL A 235 23.27 -14.59 7.77
C VAL A 235 22.47 -15.39 8.79
N LEU A 236 22.57 -16.71 8.73
CA LEU A 236 21.84 -17.65 9.58
C LEU A 236 22.82 -18.55 10.31
N GLU A 237 22.62 -18.72 11.61
CA GLU A 237 23.49 -19.49 12.49
C GLU A 237 22.66 -20.43 13.36
N ARG A 238 23.09 -21.69 13.46
CA ARG A 238 22.52 -22.65 14.41
C ARG A 238 23.05 -22.33 15.80
N GLN A 239 22.13 -22.12 16.73
CA GLN A 239 22.43 -21.91 18.14
C GLN A 239 22.76 -23.26 18.82
N SER A 240 23.28 -23.20 20.05
CA SER A 240 23.65 -24.38 20.83
C SER A 240 22.47 -25.31 21.13
N ASP A 241 21.25 -24.79 21.18
CA ASP A 241 20.00 -25.54 21.36
C ASP A 241 19.45 -26.14 20.04
N GLY A 242 20.17 -25.98 18.93
CA GLY A 242 19.79 -26.46 17.60
C GLY A 242 18.84 -25.54 16.83
N SER A 243 18.32 -24.48 17.46
CA SER A 243 17.47 -23.48 16.81
C SER A 243 18.26 -22.66 15.78
N LEU A 244 17.57 -22.17 14.74
CA LEU A 244 18.18 -21.32 13.72
C LEU A 244 17.92 -19.85 14.06
N ARG A 245 18.96 -19.01 14.04
CA ARG A 245 18.85 -17.56 14.29
C ARG A 245 19.39 -16.78 13.09
N CYS A 246 18.70 -15.72 12.71
CA CYS A 246 19.26 -14.72 11.81
C CYS A 246 20.11 -13.73 12.62
N THR A 247 21.41 -13.70 12.34
CA THR A 247 22.38 -12.86 13.06
C THR A 247 22.76 -11.62 12.27
N GLY A 248 22.29 -11.47 11.03
CA GLY A 248 22.69 -10.36 10.19
C GLY A 248 22.37 -10.51 8.71
N VAL A 249 23.05 -9.72 7.89
CA VAL A 249 22.87 -9.69 6.43
C VAL A 249 24.18 -9.39 5.72
N ARG A 250 24.39 -10.03 4.58
CA ARG A 250 25.43 -9.68 3.60
C ARG A 250 24.86 -8.71 2.58
N VAL A 251 25.53 -7.58 2.40
CA VAL A 251 25.06 -6.45 1.60
C VAL A 251 26.13 -6.06 0.60
N TRP A 252 25.74 -5.81 -0.64
CA TRP A 252 26.55 -5.07 -1.59
C TRP A 252 26.40 -3.58 -1.31
N ASP A 253 27.45 -2.90 -0.88
CA ASP A 253 27.40 -1.47 -0.50
C ASP A 253 27.59 -0.51 -1.69
N GLY A 254 27.76 -1.06 -2.89
CA GLY A 254 28.13 -0.33 -4.11
C GLY A 254 29.54 -0.64 -4.58
N THR A 255 30.39 -1.20 -3.71
CA THR A 255 31.81 -1.49 -3.99
C THR A 255 32.23 -2.89 -3.58
N GLU A 256 31.76 -3.38 -2.44
CA GLU A 256 32.11 -4.70 -1.93
C GLU A 256 30.94 -5.36 -1.19
N ILE A 257 31.10 -6.65 -0.85
CA ILE A 257 30.15 -7.37 -0.01
C ILE A 257 30.56 -7.24 1.45
N VAL A 258 29.79 -6.47 2.21
CA VAL A 258 29.97 -6.27 3.65
C VAL A 258 29.00 -7.17 4.43
N GLN A 259 29.46 -7.76 5.53
CA GLN A 259 28.60 -8.46 6.47
C GLN A 259 28.27 -7.55 7.65
N LEU A 260 26.97 -7.43 7.95
CA LEU A 260 26.43 -6.61 9.02
C LEU A 260 25.74 -7.52 10.04
N THR A 261 25.91 -7.22 11.32
CA THR A 261 25.41 -8.03 12.44
C THR A 261 24.28 -7.32 13.16
N ALA A 262 23.20 -8.04 13.45
CA ALA A 262 22.09 -7.61 14.29
C ALA A 262 22.14 -8.32 15.64
N THR A 263 22.21 -7.57 16.75
CA THR A 263 22.20 -8.16 18.10
C THR A 263 20.79 -8.62 18.50
N GLN A 264 19.74 -7.91 18.05
CA GLN A 264 18.34 -8.22 18.36
C GLN A 264 17.64 -8.92 17.19
N GLU A 265 17.31 -8.18 16.13
CA GLU A 265 16.53 -8.73 15.00
C GLU A 265 16.90 -8.08 13.65
N VAL A 266 16.80 -8.87 12.58
CA VAL A 266 16.75 -8.38 11.20
C VAL A 266 15.29 -8.23 10.77
N LEU A 267 14.93 -7.05 10.27
CA LEU A 267 13.58 -6.67 9.88
C LEU A 267 13.52 -6.48 8.36
N VAL A 268 12.99 -7.49 7.65
CA VAL A 268 12.85 -7.45 6.20
C VAL A 268 11.60 -6.64 5.82
N CYS A 269 11.81 -5.52 5.13
CA CYS A 269 10.79 -4.57 4.68
C CYS A 269 10.90 -4.32 3.16
N ALA A 270 11.34 -5.32 2.40
CA ALA A 270 11.66 -5.20 0.99
C ALA A 270 10.43 -5.29 0.07
N GLY A 271 9.24 -5.49 0.64
CA GLY A 271 7.96 -5.54 -0.05
C GLY A 271 7.63 -6.92 -0.61
N ALA A 272 6.40 -7.08 -1.09
CA ALA A 272 5.86 -8.37 -1.53
C ALA A 272 6.60 -9.05 -2.69
N ILE A 273 7.56 -8.38 -3.34
CA ILE A 273 8.37 -8.99 -4.41
C ILE A 273 9.77 -9.35 -3.89
N ASN A 274 10.45 -8.44 -3.21
CA ASN A 274 11.87 -8.63 -2.87
C ASN A 274 12.06 -9.33 -1.53
N SER A 275 11.08 -9.28 -0.63
CA SER A 275 11.11 -10.03 0.63
C SER A 275 11.12 -11.55 0.42
N PRO A 276 10.21 -12.16 -0.36
CA PRO A 276 10.30 -13.59 -0.64
C PRO A 276 11.57 -13.94 -1.44
N GLN A 277 12.02 -13.07 -2.34
CA GLN A 277 13.27 -13.29 -3.08
C GLN A 277 14.48 -13.37 -2.13
N LEU A 278 14.61 -12.43 -1.18
CA LEU A 278 15.69 -12.42 -0.20
C LEU A 278 15.65 -13.66 0.70
N LEU A 279 14.45 -14.10 1.13
CA LEU A 279 14.30 -15.34 1.90
C LEU A 279 14.76 -16.55 1.08
N GLN A 280 14.31 -16.67 -0.19
CA GLN A 280 14.69 -17.77 -1.08
C GLN A 280 16.21 -17.79 -1.33
N LEU A 281 16.83 -16.65 -1.65
CA LEU A 281 18.29 -16.52 -1.80
C LEU A 281 19.07 -16.88 -0.52
N SER A 282 18.42 -16.77 0.63
CA SER A 282 18.97 -17.12 1.94
C SER A 282 18.83 -18.60 2.31
N GLY A 283 18.11 -19.38 1.50
CA GLY A 283 17.82 -20.79 1.77
C GLY A 283 16.56 -21.02 2.61
N ILE A 284 15.68 -20.02 2.71
CA ILE A 284 14.37 -20.12 3.38
C ILE A 284 13.28 -20.07 2.30
N GLY A 285 12.65 -21.20 2.01
CA GLY A 285 11.62 -21.27 0.97
C GLY A 285 11.32 -22.70 0.52
N PRO A 286 10.61 -22.89 -0.61
CA PRO A 286 10.25 -24.22 -1.08
C PRO A 286 11.49 -25.07 -1.40
N ALA A 287 11.66 -26.21 -0.73
CA ALA A 287 12.86 -27.04 -0.83
C ALA A 287 13.25 -27.41 -2.28
N GLN A 288 12.27 -27.83 -3.08
CA GLN A 288 12.51 -28.20 -4.49
C GLN A 288 13.05 -27.02 -5.31
N LEU A 289 12.43 -25.85 -5.18
CA LEU A 289 12.88 -24.63 -5.87
C LEU A 289 14.33 -24.30 -5.49
N LEU A 290 14.66 -24.33 -4.20
CA LEU A 290 15.99 -23.99 -3.72
C LEU A 290 17.04 -24.98 -4.23
N HIS A 291 16.72 -26.27 -4.21
CA HIS A 291 17.55 -27.32 -4.79
C HIS A 291 17.82 -27.07 -6.28
N ASP A 292 16.76 -26.81 -7.07
CA ASP A 292 16.87 -26.60 -8.52
C ASP A 292 17.67 -25.34 -8.88
N LYS A 293 17.73 -24.35 -7.98
CA LYS A 293 18.52 -23.14 -8.13
C LYS A 293 19.91 -23.22 -7.47
N GLY A 294 20.30 -24.38 -6.94
CA GLY A 294 21.61 -24.59 -6.32
C GLY A 294 21.80 -23.81 -5.02
N ILE A 295 20.74 -23.50 -4.30
CA ILE A 295 20.79 -22.79 -3.02
C ILE A 295 20.71 -23.79 -1.87
N PRO A 296 21.66 -23.79 -0.93
CA PRO A 296 21.60 -24.65 0.25
C PRO A 296 20.35 -24.38 1.08
N LEU A 297 19.52 -25.41 1.24
CA LEU A 297 18.32 -25.37 2.08
C LEU A 297 18.69 -25.14 3.54
N GLN A 298 18.05 -24.16 4.16
CA GLN A 298 18.15 -23.87 5.59
C GLN A 298 16.86 -24.26 6.29
N ILE A 299 15.72 -23.86 5.73
CA ILE A 299 14.37 -24.22 6.17
C ILE A 299 13.49 -24.40 4.93
N ASP A 300 12.79 -25.53 4.88
CA ASP A 300 11.70 -25.72 3.92
C ASP A 300 10.46 -24.96 4.40
N LEU A 301 10.12 -23.90 3.68
CA LEU A 301 9.00 -23.02 3.98
C LEU A 301 8.23 -22.77 2.67
N PRO A 302 7.37 -23.71 2.24
CA PRO A 302 6.77 -23.70 0.90
C PRO A 302 5.85 -22.51 0.64
N GLY A 303 5.42 -21.80 1.69
CA GLY A 303 4.67 -20.55 1.58
C GLY A 303 5.47 -19.36 1.04
N VAL A 304 6.81 -19.38 1.09
CA VAL A 304 7.64 -18.23 0.68
C VAL A 304 7.54 -18.02 -0.84
N GLY A 305 6.99 -16.89 -1.22
CA GLY A 305 6.75 -16.53 -2.61
C GLY A 305 5.43 -17.05 -3.16
N ALA A 306 4.65 -17.85 -2.42
CA ALA A 306 3.32 -18.28 -2.84
C ALA A 306 2.25 -17.21 -2.52
N ASN A 307 0.98 -17.42 -2.90
CA ASN A 307 -0.15 -16.57 -2.48
C ASN A 307 -0.01 -15.09 -2.89
N LEU A 308 0.70 -14.79 -3.99
CA LEU A 308 0.71 -13.44 -4.56
C LEU A 308 -0.73 -13.06 -4.94
N GLN A 309 -1.17 -11.93 -4.41
CA GLN A 309 -2.47 -11.32 -4.71
C GLN A 309 -2.24 -9.89 -5.17
N ASP A 310 -3.02 -9.43 -6.12
CA ASP A 310 -2.98 -8.07 -6.61
C ASP A 310 -4.34 -7.67 -7.20
N HIS A 311 -4.63 -6.37 -7.19
CA HIS A 311 -5.81 -5.82 -7.85
C HIS A 311 -5.53 -5.65 -9.35
N LEU A 312 -6.27 -6.40 -10.16
CA LEU A 312 -6.33 -6.21 -11.60
C LEU A 312 -7.45 -5.22 -11.94
N GLN A 313 -7.11 -4.16 -12.67
CA GLN A 313 -8.05 -3.16 -13.13
C GLN A 313 -8.36 -3.33 -14.62
N ILE A 314 -9.64 -3.20 -14.97
CA ILE A 314 -10.13 -3.14 -16.35
C ILE A 314 -10.34 -1.66 -16.66
N ARG A 315 -9.81 -1.19 -17.79
CA ARG A 315 -9.75 0.24 -18.12
C ARG A 315 -10.75 0.59 -19.22
N SER A 316 -11.96 1.02 -18.83
CA SER A 316 -12.93 1.53 -19.80
C SER A 316 -12.69 3.02 -20.08
N VAL A 317 -12.57 3.37 -21.35
CA VAL A 317 -12.32 4.72 -21.86
C VAL A 317 -13.53 5.21 -22.64
N TYR A 318 -14.00 6.41 -22.31
CA TYR A 318 -15.12 7.05 -22.99
C TYR A 318 -14.69 8.41 -23.52
N LYS A 319 -14.89 8.66 -24.83
CA LYS A 319 -14.77 10.00 -25.39
C LYS A 319 -15.94 10.84 -24.90
N VAL A 320 -15.72 12.14 -24.74
CA VAL A 320 -16.74 13.08 -24.28
C VAL A 320 -16.65 14.40 -25.04
N GLN A 321 -17.76 15.13 -25.06
CA GLN A 321 -17.89 16.45 -25.67
C GLN A 321 -18.23 17.50 -24.59
N GLY A 322 -18.13 18.79 -24.92
CA GLY A 322 -18.63 19.87 -24.08
C GLY A 322 -17.97 20.02 -22.70
N CYS A 323 -16.79 19.40 -22.48
CA CYS A 323 -16.02 19.55 -21.24
C CYS A 323 -14.51 19.61 -21.50
N THR A 324 -13.79 20.19 -20.54
CA THR A 324 -12.32 20.19 -20.54
C THR A 324 -11.82 18.95 -19.82
N THR A 325 -10.89 18.23 -20.45
CA THR A 325 -10.19 17.09 -19.85
C THR A 325 -8.68 17.32 -19.91
N LEU A 326 -7.91 16.54 -19.16
CA LEU A 326 -6.44 16.69 -19.13
C LEU A 326 -5.82 16.51 -20.53
N ASN A 327 -6.40 15.63 -21.35
CA ASN A 327 -5.99 15.40 -22.75
C ASN A 327 -5.93 16.71 -23.53
N THR A 328 -7.00 17.50 -23.45
CA THR A 328 -7.10 18.78 -24.18
C THR A 328 -6.24 19.87 -23.58
N MET A 329 -6.14 19.96 -22.25
CA MET A 329 -5.31 20.97 -21.57
C MET A 329 -3.82 20.79 -21.88
N SER A 330 -3.37 19.54 -21.94
CA SER A 330 -1.96 19.21 -22.16
C SER A 330 -1.59 19.08 -23.64
N ALA A 331 -2.55 19.17 -24.58
CA ALA A 331 -2.31 19.01 -26.02
C ALA A 331 -1.45 20.14 -26.62
N SER A 332 -1.45 21.34 -26.02
CA SER A 332 -0.73 22.50 -26.56
C SER A 332 0.45 22.93 -25.68
N ARG A 333 1.50 23.50 -26.28
CA ARG A 333 2.66 24.06 -25.55
C ARG A 333 2.24 25.18 -24.59
N ARG A 334 1.29 26.03 -25.02
CA ARG A 334 0.72 27.10 -24.19
C ARG A 334 -0.03 26.54 -22.98
N GLY A 335 -0.81 25.48 -23.18
CA GLY A 335 -1.51 24.77 -22.09
C GLY A 335 -0.53 24.20 -21.06
N LYS A 336 0.51 23.49 -21.52
CA LYS A 336 1.58 22.97 -20.64
C LYS A 336 2.29 24.09 -19.87
N LEU A 337 2.61 25.21 -20.53
CA LEU A 337 3.23 26.36 -19.87
C LEU A 337 2.33 26.95 -18.79
N ARG A 338 1.03 27.14 -19.08
CA ARG A 338 0.05 27.62 -18.10
C ARG A 338 -0.05 26.70 -16.89
N MET A 339 -0.12 25.38 -17.11
CA MET A 339 -0.14 24.39 -16.03
C MET A 339 1.14 24.47 -15.18
N GLY A 340 2.31 24.60 -15.83
CA GLY A 340 3.58 24.75 -15.13
C GLY A 340 3.67 26.02 -14.29
N MET A 341 3.24 27.16 -14.83
CA MET A 341 3.23 28.44 -14.10
C MET A 341 2.25 28.41 -12.91
N GLU A 342 1.05 27.86 -13.10
CA GLU A 342 0.07 27.72 -12.01
C GLU A 342 0.66 26.90 -10.86
N TYR A 343 1.30 25.78 -11.17
CA TYR A 343 1.91 24.93 -10.16
C TYR A 343 3.11 25.60 -9.48
N LEU A 344 3.95 26.33 -10.23
CA LEU A 344 5.08 27.06 -9.66
C LEU A 344 4.63 28.13 -8.66
N LEU A 345 3.56 28.87 -8.99
CA LEU A 345 3.08 29.99 -8.18
C LEU A 345 2.18 29.56 -7.01
N ARG A 346 1.33 28.55 -7.21
CA ARG A 346 0.25 28.20 -6.27
C ARG A 346 0.27 26.75 -5.81
N ARG A 347 1.03 25.87 -6.48
CA ARG A 347 1.02 24.40 -6.29
C ARG A 347 -0.40 23.82 -6.38
N THR A 348 -1.17 24.35 -7.32
CA THR A 348 -2.50 23.88 -7.71
C THR A 348 -2.50 23.44 -9.17
N GLY A 349 -3.66 23.02 -9.66
CA GLY A 349 -3.84 22.65 -11.05
C GLY A 349 -3.34 21.24 -11.37
N PRO A 350 -3.31 20.86 -12.65
CA PRO A 350 -3.05 19.48 -13.07
C PRO A 350 -1.73 18.87 -12.60
N LEU A 351 -0.66 19.64 -12.38
CA LEU A 351 0.61 19.07 -11.88
C LEU A 351 0.52 18.57 -10.43
N SER A 352 -0.47 19.06 -9.68
CA SER A 352 -0.77 18.62 -8.31
C SER A 352 -1.70 17.40 -8.24
N MET A 353 -2.18 16.89 -9.38
CA MET A 353 -3.16 15.81 -9.43
C MET A 353 -2.54 14.45 -9.09
N ALA A 354 -3.34 13.61 -8.46
CA ALA A 354 -3.06 12.19 -8.37
C ALA A 354 -3.56 11.49 -9.66
N PRO A 355 -3.07 10.28 -10.00
CA PRO A 355 -3.51 9.59 -11.21
C PRO A 355 -5.03 9.39 -11.27
N SER A 356 -5.63 9.00 -10.15
CA SER A 356 -7.06 8.82 -10.00
C SER A 356 -7.60 9.85 -9.02
N GLN A 357 -8.73 10.46 -9.37
CA GLN A 357 -9.26 11.62 -8.64
C GLN A 357 -10.54 11.22 -7.91
N LEU A 358 -11.46 10.55 -8.59
CA LEU A 358 -12.73 10.10 -8.04
C LEU A 358 -12.72 8.57 -7.85
N GLY A 359 -13.26 8.13 -6.72
CA GLY A 359 -13.48 6.72 -6.39
C GLY A 359 -14.95 6.35 -6.31
N ALA A 360 -15.26 5.09 -6.62
CA ALA A 360 -16.53 4.50 -6.23
C ALA A 360 -16.31 3.06 -5.76
N PHE A 361 -16.94 2.67 -4.66
CA PHE A 361 -16.93 1.30 -4.17
C PHE A 361 -18.35 0.78 -4.14
N THR A 362 -18.54 -0.37 -4.76
CA THR A 362 -19.85 -0.98 -4.92
C THR A 362 -19.70 -2.49 -5.12
N ARG A 363 -20.82 -3.17 -5.26
CA ARG A 363 -20.90 -4.59 -5.52
C ARG A 363 -20.95 -4.84 -7.03
N SER A 364 -20.25 -5.88 -7.49
CA SER A 364 -20.38 -6.34 -8.88
C SER A 364 -21.76 -6.93 -9.16
N ARG A 365 -22.38 -7.55 -8.15
CA ARG A 365 -23.73 -8.11 -8.21
C ARG A 365 -24.54 -7.77 -6.93
N PRO A 366 -25.87 -7.61 -7.02
CA PRO A 366 -26.70 -7.20 -5.87
C PRO A 366 -26.71 -8.19 -4.70
N ASP A 367 -26.48 -9.47 -4.94
CA ASP A 367 -26.48 -10.57 -3.96
C ASP A 367 -25.21 -10.60 -3.09
N LEU A 368 -24.16 -9.86 -3.46
CA LEU A 368 -22.97 -9.79 -2.64
C LEU A 368 -23.21 -8.98 -1.36
N PRO A 369 -22.72 -9.45 -0.20
CA PRO A 369 -22.95 -8.79 1.08
C PRO A 369 -22.17 -7.48 1.24
N HIS A 370 -21.08 -7.30 0.49
CA HIS A 370 -20.15 -6.19 0.67
C HIS A 370 -19.59 -5.71 -0.68
N PRO A 371 -19.16 -4.43 -0.78
CA PRO A 371 -18.50 -3.93 -1.97
C PRO A 371 -17.23 -4.72 -2.29
N ASN A 372 -17.15 -5.25 -3.50
CA ASN A 372 -15.99 -5.98 -4.03
C ASN A 372 -15.37 -5.28 -5.26
N LEU A 373 -15.93 -4.15 -5.71
CA LEU A 373 -15.39 -3.34 -6.79
C LEU A 373 -14.84 -2.02 -6.26
N GLN A 374 -13.70 -1.59 -6.80
CA GLN A 374 -13.20 -0.22 -6.66
C GLN A 374 -13.01 0.41 -8.03
N TYR A 375 -13.66 1.55 -8.23
CA TYR A 375 -13.49 2.42 -9.37
C TYR A 375 -12.39 3.45 -9.11
N HIS A 376 -11.60 3.69 -10.13
CA HIS A 376 -10.59 4.73 -10.24
C HIS A 376 -10.91 5.57 -11.48
N VAL A 377 -11.58 6.70 -11.27
CA VAL A 377 -12.05 7.55 -12.37
C VAL A 377 -11.10 8.71 -12.58
N GLN A 378 -10.70 8.89 -13.84
CA GLN A 378 -9.65 9.81 -14.25
C GLN A 378 -10.18 10.73 -15.36
N PRO A 379 -9.86 12.03 -15.33
CA PRO A 379 -10.29 13.00 -16.35
C PRO A 379 -9.35 12.94 -17.58
N LEU A 380 -8.84 11.75 -17.90
CA LEU A 380 -7.85 11.53 -18.94
C LEU A 380 -7.99 10.16 -19.59
N SER A 381 -7.33 9.97 -20.73
CA SER A 381 -7.20 8.66 -21.39
C SER A 381 -5.86 8.49 -22.10
N LEU A 382 -5.38 7.25 -22.15
CA LEU A 382 -4.12 6.81 -22.77
C LEU A 382 -4.22 5.30 -23.05
N ASP A 383 -3.38 4.78 -23.96
CA ASP A 383 -3.42 3.38 -24.39
C ASP A 383 -2.95 2.42 -23.28
N ALA A 384 -1.73 2.61 -22.77
CA ALA A 384 -1.21 1.92 -21.58
C ALA A 384 -0.52 2.89 -20.61
N PHE A 385 -0.56 2.59 -19.29
CA PHE A 385 -0.02 3.50 -18.27
C PHE A 385 1.46 3.85 -18.53
N GLY A 386 1.75 5.16 -18.64
CA GLY A 386 3.07 5.67 -19.02
C GLY A 386 3.18 6.10 -20.50
N GLU A 387 2.18 5.83 -21.32
CA GLU A 387 2.12 6.29 -22.71
C GLU A 387 1.48 7.68 -22.86
N PRO A 388 1.66 8.36 -24.01
CA PRO A 388 1.08 9.67 -24.26
C PRO A 388 -0.46 9.68 -24.15
N LEU A 389 -1.00 10.82 -23.71
CA LEU A 389 -2.44 11.04 -23.66
C LEU A 389 -3.04 11.04 -25.08
N HIS A 390 -4.25 10.50 -25.23
CA HIS A 390 -5.00 10.63 -26.48
C HIS A 390 -5.28 12.11 -26.80
N ARG A 391 -5.46 12.44 -28.08
CA ARG A 391 -5.67 13.82 -28.53
C ARG A 391 -7.12 14.31 -28.48
N PHE A 392 -8.05 13.48 -28.02
CA PHE A 392 -9.47 13.81 -27.87
C PHE A 392 -9.85 13.94 -26.38
N PRO A 393 -10.93 14.67 -26.04
CA PRO A 393 -11.44 14.70 -24.69
C PRO A 393 -12.03 13.34 -24.30
N ALA A 394 -11.65 12.84 -23.13
CA ALA A 394 -12.07 11.56 -22.62
C ALA A 394 -11.92 11.49 -21.10
N PHE A 395 -12.66 10.57 -20.49
CA PHE A 395 -12.39 10.09 -19.14
C PHE A 395 -12.15 8.58 -19.17
N THR A 396 -11.45 8.08 -18.16
CA THR A 396 -11.25 6.64 -17.93
C THR A 396 -11.97 6.27 -16.64
N ALA A 397 -12.87 5.30 -16.70
CA ALA A 397 -13.47 4.66 -15.53
C ALA A 397 -12.84 3.28 -15.40
N SER A 398 -11.75 3.19 -14.62
CA SER A 398 -11.12 1.90 -14.38
C SER A 398 -11.72 1.21 -13.17
N VAL A 399 -11.97 -0.09 -13.24
CA VAL A 399 -12.59 -0.86 -12.16
C VAL A 399 -11.74 -2.08 -11.84
N CYS A 400 -11.52 -2.37 -10.55
CA CYS A 400 -10.82 -3.58 -10.12
C CYS A 400 -11.65 -4.41 -9.13
N ASN A 401 -11.47 -5.73 -9.20
CA ASN A 401 -11.92 -6.66 -8.16
C ASN A 401 -11.00 -6.50 -6.93
N LEU A 402 -11.61 -6.22 -5.78
CA LEU A 402 -10.95 -6.04 -4.49
C LEU A 402 -10.72 -7.35 -3.74
N ASN A 403 -11.41 -8.42 -4.13
CA ASN A 403 -11.31 -9.71 -3.48
C ASN A 403 -11.01 -10.81 -4.53
N PRO A 404 -9.91 -10.69 -5.31
CA PRO A 404 -9.56 -11.68 -6.31
C PRO A 404 -9.30 -13.04 -5.67
N THR A 405 -9.73 -14.09 -6.35
CA THR A 405 -9.57 -15.49 -5.95
C THR A 405 -8.36 -16.13 -6.63
N SER A 406 -7.90 -15.59 -7.77
CA SER A 406 -6.62 -15.94 -8.38
C SER A 406 -5.46 -15.79 -7.39
N ARG A 407 -4.51 -16.73 -7.43
CA ARG A 407 -3.29 -16.71 -6.63
C ARG A 407 -2.06 -16.95 -7.49
N GLY A 408 -1.08 -16.09 -7.31
CA GLY A 408 0.17 -16.11 -8.02
C GLY A 408 1.37 -16.55 -7.17
N SER A 409 2.55 -16.39 -7.76
CA SER A 409 3.83 -16.63 -7.11
C SER A 409 4.93 -15.60 -7.45
N VAL A 410 5.96 -15.57 -6.61
CA VAL A 410 7.24 -14.86 -6.80
C VAL A 410 8.37 -15.83 -6.49
N THR A 411 9.17 -16.18 -7.50
CA THR A 411 10.25 -17.16 -7.35
C THR A 411 11.55 -16.68 -7.96
N ILE A 412 12.67 -16.96 -7.31
CA ILE A 412 14.01 -16.72 -7.85
C ILE A 412 14.23 -17.48 -9.17
N GLN A 413 14.87 -16.83 -10.12
CA GLN A 413 15.26 -17.44 -11.40
C GLN A 413 16.67 -18.05 -11.35
N SER A 414 17.54 -17.51 -10.50
CA SER A 414 18.93 -17.94 -10.32
C SER A 414 19.43 -17.57 -8.90
N PRO A 415 20.65 -17.99 -8.50
CA PRO A 415 21.27 -17.53 -7.24
C PRO A 415 21.81 -16.10 -7.30
N ASN A 416 21.66 -15.39 -8.43
CA ASN A 416 22.08 -14.00 -8.58
C ASN A 416 21.06 -13.05 -7.92
N PHE A 417 21.50 -12.31 -6.91
CA PHE A 417 20.66 -11.35 -6.18
C PHE A 417 20.28 -10.10 -7.01
N GLU A 418 20.99 -9.83 -8.10
CA GLU A 418 20.68 -8.70 -8.98
C GLU A 418 19.61 -9.03 -10.04
N GLU A 419 19.36 -10.33 -10.26
CA GLU A 419 18.37 -10.79 -11.22
C GLU A 419 16.96 -10.62 -10.66
N ALA A 420 16.02 -10.21 -11.51
CA ALA A 420 14.62 -10.09 -11.12
C ALA A 420 14.03 -11.49 -10.84
N PRO A 421 13.14 -11.65 -9.84
CA PRO A 421 12.41 -12.89 -9.68
C PRO A 421 11.36 -13.04 -10.79
N ALA A 422 10.95 -14.28 -11.06
CA ALA A 422 9.75 -14.57 -11.84
C ALA A 422 8.53 -14.12 -11.02
N ILE A 423 7.67 -13.28 -11.60
CA ILE A 423 6.48 -12.74 -10.93
C ILE A 423 5.25 -13.20 -11.72
N ALA A 424 4.51 -14.18 -11.21
CA ALA A 424 3.37 -14.76 -11.90
C ALA A 424 2.08 -14.51 -11.12
N PRO A 425 1.34 -13.40 -11.34
CA PRO A 425 0.12 -13.10 -10.59
C PRO A 425 -1.07 -14.01 -10.92
N ASN A 426 -1.03 -14.70 -12.07
CA ASN A 426 -2.09 -15.58 -12.56
C ASN A 426 -3.46 -14.89 -12.65
N TYR A 427 -3.49 -13.66 -13.19
CA TYR A 427 -4.72 -12.89 -13.33
C TYR A 427 -5.80 -13.61 -14.12
N LEU A 428 -7.06 -13.50 -13.67
CA LEU A 428 -8.25 -14.08 -14.33
C LEU A 428 -8.17 -15.60 -14.52
N SER A 429 -7.42 -16.30 -13.65
CA SER A 429 -7.24 -17.75 -13.69
C SER A 429 -8.38 -18.54 -13.02
N THR A 430 -9.35 -17.86 -12.42
CA THR A 430 -10.48 -18.50 -11.75
C THR A 430 -11.82 -18.05 -12.36
N PRO A 431 -12.85 -18.91 -12.36
CA PRO A 431 -14.18 -18.53 -12.85
C PRO A 431 -14.79 -17.33 -12.11
N GLU A 432 -14.56 -17.21 -10.79
CA GLU A 432 -15.07 -16.08 -10.00
C GLU A 432 -14.47 -14.74 -10.46
N ASP A 433 -13.15 -14.68 -10.69
CA ASP A 433 -12.49 -13.44 -11.12
C ASP A 433 -12.93 -13.05 -12.54
N GLN A 434 -13.17 -14.04 -13.40
CA GLN A 434 -13.71 -13.85 -14.75
C GLN A 434 -15.14 -13.31 -14.72
N GLN A 435 -16.00 -13.84 -13.84
CA GLN A 435 -17.37 -13.36 -13.69
C GLN A 435 -17.40 -11.92 -13.17
N VAL A 436 -16.60 -11.59 -12.15
CA VAL A 436 -16.51 -10.22 -11.62
C VAL A 436 -16.00 -9.25 -12.69
N ALA A 437 -15.08 -9.67 -13.56
CA ALA A 437 -14.62 -8.87 -14.69
C ALA A 437 -15.78 -8.50 -15.63
N ILE A 438 -16.58 -9.48 -16.04
CA ILE A 438 -17.76 -9.27 -16.90
C ILE A 438 -18.77 -8.33 -16.23
N ASP A 439 -19.12 -8.62 -14.97
CA ASP A 439 -20.12 -7.85 -14.21
C ASP A 439 -19.68 -6.39 -14.03
N SER A 440 -18.39 -6.15 -13.78
CA SER A 440 -17.84 -4.81 -13.63
C SER A 440 -17.90 -3.98 -14.91
N LEU A 441 -17.72 -4.59 -16.08
CA LEU A 441 -17.87 -3.92 -17.39
C LEU A 441 -19.33 -3.52 -17.64
N ARG A 442 -20.27 -4.42 -17.34
CA ARG A 442 -21.72 -4.15 -17.42
C ARG A 442 -22.14 -3.01 -16.50
N LEU A 443 -21.67 -3.05 -15.24
CA LEU A 443 -21.96 -1.99 -14.28
C LEU A 443 -21.38 -0.65 -14.73
N THR A 444 -20.17 -0.64 -15.28
CA THR A 444 -19.55 0.57 -15.82
C THR A 444 -20.40 1.18 -16.92
N ARG A 445 -20.89 0.38 -17.88
CA ARG A 445 -21.80 0.84 -18.93
C ARG A 445 -23.12 1.37 -18.36
N ARG A 446 -23.68 0.71 -17.34
CA ARG A 446 -24.89 1.17 -16.64
C ARG A 446 -24.69 2.52 -15.97
N ILE A 447 -23.53 2.77 -15.35
CA ILE A 447 -23.21 4.08 -14.76
C ILE A 447 -23.10 5.12 -15.87
N VAL A 448 -22.36 4.83 -16.94
CA VAL A 448 -22.12 5.79 -18.02
C VAL A 448 -23.40 6.16 -18.79
N SER A 449 -24.39 5.26 -18.85
CA SER A 449 -25.68 5.53 -19.49
C SER A 449 -26.65 6.39 -18.68
N GLN A 450 -26.30 6.77 -17.45
CA GLN A 450 -27.21 7.56 -16.60
C GLN A 450 -27.34 9.03 -17.07
N PRO A 451 -28.48 9.70 -16.79
CA PRO A 451 -28.78 11.06 -17.28
C PRO A 451 -27.72 12.12 -16.98
N ALA A 452 -27.02 12.04 -15.84
CA ALA A 452 -26.00 13.03 -15.46
C ALA A 452 -24.84 13.13 -16.47
N LEU A 453 -24.53 12.05 -17.19
CA LEU A 453 -23.48 12.02 -18.21
C LEU A 453 -23.99 12.33 -19.62
N ALA A 454 -25.30 12.30 -19.86
CA ALA A 454 -25.89 12.45 -21.21
C ALA A 454 -25.47 13.74 -21.92
N ARG A 455 -25.33 14.84 -21.18
CA ARG A 455 -24.90 16.15 -21.72
C ARG A 455 -23.50 16.13 -22.35
N TYR A 456 -22.67 15.17 -21.97
CA TYR A 456 -21.31 14.99 -22.46
C TYR A 456 -21.20 14.00 -23.61
N GLN A 457 -22.31 13.39 -24.03
CA GLN A 457 -22.38 12.44 -25.15
C GLN A 457 -21.27 11.37 -25.08
N PRO A 458 -21.22 10.57 -24.01
CA PRO A 458 -20.16 9.59 -23.81
C PRO A 458 -20.18 8.53 -24.92
N GLU A 459 -19.06 8.37 -25.63
CA GLU A 459 -18.86 7.34 -26.65
C GLU A 459 -17.83 6.32 -26.13
N GLU A 460 -18.23 5.05 -26.01
CA GLU A 460 -17.34 3.97 -25.55
C GLU A 460 -16.21 3.73 -26.57
N TYR A 461 -14.98 4.10 -26.19
CA TYR A 461 -13.78 3.90 -27.02
C TYR A 461 -13.10 2.56 -26.72
N LYS A 462 -12.98 2.22 -25.43
CA LYS A 462 -12.56 0.91 -24.93
C LYS A 462 -13.47 0.53 -23.77
N PRO A 463 -13.99 -0.70 -23.66
CA PRO A 463 -13.81 -1.85 -24.54
C PRO A 463 -14.31 -1.66 -25.99
N GLY A 464 -15.46 -1.01 -26.17
CA GLY A 464 -16.11 -0.81 -27.48
C GLY A 464 -17.52 -1.42 -27.48
N ALA A 465 -18.46 -0.73 -28.15
CA ALA A 465 -19.89 -1.05 -28.06
C ALA A 465 -20.29 -2.37 -28.76
N GLN A 466 -19.42 -2.94 -29.60
CA GLN A 466 -19.69 -4.20 -30.31
C GLN A 466 -19.61 -5.44 -29.41
N TYR A 467 -18.93 -5.36 -28.27
CA TYR A 467 -18.75 -6.50 -27.35
C TYR A 467 -19.89 -6.55 -26.34
N GLN A 468 -20.78 -7.54 -26.46
CA GLN A 468 -22.00 -7.64 -25.65
C GLN A 468 -22.15 -8.97 -24.89
N SER A 469 -21.67 -10.09 -25.44
CA SER A 469 -21.73 -11.39 -24.77
C SER A 469 -20.70 -11.52 -23.65
N ASP A 470 -20.90 -12.48 -22.76
CA ASP A 470 -19.99 -12.74 -21.64
C ASP A 470 -18.60 -13.14 -22.14
N GLU A 471 -18.54 -13.99 -23.16
CA GLU A 471 -17.29 -14.42 -23.78
C GLU A 471 -16.54 -13.24 -24.41
N ALA A 472 -17.29 -12.37 -25.12
CA ALA A 472 -16.74 -11.18 -25.76
C ALA A 472 -16.19 -10.18 -24.72
N LEU A 473 -16.90 -9.99 -23.61
CA LEU A 473 -16.48 -9.12 -22.51
C LEU A 473 -15.26 -9.69 -21.77
N LEU A 474 -15.23 -10.99 -21.54
CA LEU A 474 -14.10 -11.65 -20.87
C LEU A 474 -12.84 -11.62 -21.72
N GLN A 475 -12.95 -11.94 -23.02
CA GLN A 475 -11.83 -11.83 -23.95
C GLN A 475 -11.23 -10.43 -23.85
N LEU A 476 -12.06 -9.41 -23.90
CA LEU A 476 -11.61 -8.03 -23.90
C LEU A 476 -11.07 -7.57 -22.55
N ALA A 477 -11.62 -8.06 -21.44
CA ALA A 477 -11.04 -7.87 -20.12
C ALA A 477 -9.58 -8.34 -20.10
N GLY A 478 -9.29 -9.52 -20.66
CA GLY A 478 -7.92 -10.03 -20.80
C GLY A 478 -7.00 -9.15 -21.66
N GLU A 479 -7.55 -8.47 -22.68
CA GLU A 479 -6.80 -7.59 -23.60
C GLU A 479 -6.52 -6.18 -23.02
N ILE A 480 -7.43 -5.61 -22.22
CA ILE A 480 -7.30 -4.22 -21.73
C ILE A 480 -6.95 -4.12 -20.24
N ALA A 481 -7.06 -5.22 -19.50
CA ALA A 481 -6.74 -5.20 -18.08
C ALA A 481 -5.26 -4.92 -17.83
N THR A 482 -4.97 -4.31 -16.69
CA THR A 482 -3.62 -4.09 -16.20
C THR A 482 -3.64 -4.12 -14.68
N THR A 483 -2.49 -4.26 -14.04
CA THR A 483 -2.41 -4.17 -12.57
C THR A 483 -2.61 -2.72 -12.10
N ILE A 484 -3.16 -2.53 -10.90
CA ILE A 484 -3.10 -1.24 -10.17
C ILE A 484 -2.07 -1.26 -9.02
N PHE A 485 -1.16 -2.22 -9.06
CA PHE A 485 0.12 -2.29 -8.36
C PHE A 485 0.03 -2.44 -6.83
N HIS A 486 -0.85 -3.33 -6.37
CA HIS A 486 -1.09 -3.69 -4.98
C HIS A 486 -0.68 -5.15 -4.63
N PRO A 487 0.54 -5.63 -4.98
CA PRO A 487 0.98 -6.96 -4.60
C PRO A 487 1.04 -7.15 -3.08
N VAL A 488 0.51 -8.28 -2.61
CA VAL A 488 0.56 -8.71 -1.21
C VAL A 488 0.73 -10.24 -1.11
N GLY A 489 0.91 -10.76 0.11
CA GLY A 489 0.65 -12.17 0.45
C GLY A 489 1.78 -13.17 0.22
N THR A 490 2.91 -12.74 -0.34
CA THR A 490 4.05 -13.60 -0.67
C THR A 490 4.88 -14.09 0.52
N THR A 491 4.65 -13.51 1.70
CA THR A 491 5.23 -13.93 2.98
C THR A 491 4.12 -14.01 4.02
N LYS A 492 2.96 -14.59 3.66
CA LYS A 492 1.75 -14.48 4.49
C LYS A 492 1.91 -14.97 5.94
N MET A 493 1.30 -14.23 6.85
CA MET A 493 1.03 -14.70 8.21
C MET A 493 -0.12 -15.72 8.25
N GLY A 494 -0.19 -16.51 9.32
CA GLY A 494 -1.30 -17.44 9.56
C GLY A 494 -1.16 -18.19 10.88
N ARG A 495 -2.09 -19.11 11.15
CA ARG A 495 -2.08 -20.00 12.34
C ARG A 495 -0.88 -20.93 12.37
N SER A 496 -0.38 -21.24 13.55
CA SER A 496 0.82 -22.08 13.75
C SER A 496 0.78 -23.43 13.02
N ASN A 497 -0.39 -24.06 12.95
CA ASN A 497 -0.59 -25.35 12.29
C ASN A 497 -0.82 -25.28 10.77
N TYR A 498 -0.88 -24.09 10.17
CA TYR A 498 -1.11 -23.93 8.74
C TYR A 498 0.22 -23.99 7.96
N PRO A 499 0.45 -25.01 7.11
CA PRO A 499 1.78 -25.27 6.52
C PRO A 499 2.29 -24.19 5.56
N MET A 500 1.37 -23.48 4.89
CA MET A 500 1.72 -22.45 3.90
C MET A 500 1.91 -21.06 4.51
N ALA A 501 1.82 -20.90 5.84
CA ALA A 501 2.13 -19.63 6.47
C ALA A 501 3.64 -19.50 6.66
N VAL A 502 4.16 -18.34 6.25
CA VAL A 502 5.57 -17.97 6.34
C VAL A 502 5.86 -17.30 7.68
N LEU A 503 4.90 -16.52 8.16
CA LEU A 503 4.99 -15.77 9.40
C LEU A 503 4.00 -16.28 10.44
N ASP A 504 4.29 -16.01 11.71
CA ASP A 504 3.27 -16.03 12.74
C ASP A 504 2.47 -14.71 12.79
N SER A 505 1.51 -14.61 13.71
CA SER A 505 0.66 -13.42 13.85
C SER A 505 1.41 -12.17 14.31
N ARG A 506 2.64 -12.30 14.83
CA ARG A 506 3.53 -11.18 15.21
C ARG A 506 4.61 -10.91 14.15
N LEU A 507 4.41 -11.41 12.93
CA LEU A 507 5.24 -11.20 11.75
C LEU A 507 6.66 -11.81 11.84
N ARG A 508 6.87 -12.78 12.74
CA ARG A 508 8.14 -13.52 12.87
C ARG A 508 8.22 -14.63 11.85
N VAL A 509 9.37 -14.77 11.19
CA VAL A 509 9.60 -15.86 10.24
C VAL A 509 9.62 -17.19 10.99
N ARG A 510 8.82 -18.15 10.52
CA ARG A 510 8.72 -19.44 11.19
C ARG A 510 10.02 -20.23 11.09
N GLY A 511 10.42 -20.80 12.22
CA GLY A 511 11.64 -21.59 12.33
C GLY A 511 12.94 -20.77 12.38
N VAL A 512 12.87 -19.43 12.30
CA VAL A 512 14.06 -18.55 12.38
C VAL A 512 13.87 -17.51 13.48
N GLN A 513 14.70 -17.59 14.51
CA GLN A 513 14.76 -16.56 15.56
C GLN A 513 15.44 -15.29 15.04
N GLY A 514 15.07 -14.13 15.58
CA GLY A 514 15.71 -12.86 15.23
C GLY A 514 15.39 -12.36 13.81
N LEU A 515 14.32 -12.85 13.18
CA LEU A 515 13.93 -12.47 11.82
C LEU A 515 12.43 -12.18 11.72
N ARG A 516 12.09 -11.00 11.20
CA ARG A 516 10.70 -10.63 10.84
C ARG A 516 10.59 -10.15 9.41
N VAL A 517 9.41 -10.32 8.82
CA VAL A 517 9.03 -9.64 7.57
C VAL A 517 7.89 -8.69 7.87
N VAL A 518 8.13 -7.40 7.70
CA VAL A 518 7.18 -6.33 8.01
C VAL A 518 6.92 -5.51 6.75
N ASP A 519 6.07 -6.03 5.88
CA ASP A 519 5.62 -5.35 4.66
C ASP A 519 4.33 -5.97 4.11
N ALA A 520 3.92 -5.52 2.91
CA ALA A 520 2.71 -5.97 2.24
C ALA A 520 2.65 -7.48 1.95
N GLY A 521 3.80 -8.16 1.85
CA GLY A 521 3.86 -9.62 1.68
C GLY A 521 3.26 -10.39 2.85
N ALA A 522 3.22 -9.79 4.04
CA ALA A 522 2.70 -10.43 5.25
C ALA A 522 1.17 -10.61 5.26
N MET A 523 0.42 -9.83 4.48
CA MET A 523 -1.04 -9.85 4.49
C MET A 523 -1.58 -11.21 4.01
N PRO A 524 -2.43 -11.92 4.78
CA PRO A 524 -2.92 -13.23 4.36
C PRO A 524 -3.87 -13.12 3.16
N THR A 525 -4.71 -12.09 3.15
CA THR A 525 -5.55 -11.68 2.01
C THR A 525 -5.35 -10.20 1.72
N ILE A 526 -5.51 -9.79 0.47
CA ILE A 526 -5.47 -8.38 0.10
C ILE A 526 -6.63 -7.60 0.72
N THR A 527 -6.36 -6.38 1.19
CA THR A 527 -7.38 -5.47 1.72
C THR A 527 -8.23 -4.87 0.61
N SER A 528 -9.48 -4.54 0.89
CA SER A 528 -10.44 -3.91 -0.02
C SER A 528 -10.12 -2.42 -0.28
N GLY A 529 -8.99 -2.15 -0.94
CA GLY A 529 -8.52 -0.82 -1.32
C GLY A 529 -7.01 -0.78 -1.59
N ASN A 530 -6.42 0.41 -1.63
CA ASN A 530 -4.97 0.56 -1.84
C ASN A 530 -4.17 0.11 -0.61
N THR A 531 -3.02 -0.55 -0.83
CA THR A 531 -2.31 -1.32 0.22
C THR A 531 -1.25 -0.54 1.00
N ASN A 532 -1.05 0.75 0.70
CA ASN A 532 0.00 1.56 1.34
C ASN A 532 -0.28 1.81 2.83
N SER A 533 -1.47 2.29 3.19
CA SER A 533 -1.81 2.54 4.60
C SER A 533 -1.94 1.24 5.41
N PRO A 534 -2.53 0.15 4.89
CA PRO A 534 -2.50 -1.16 5.57
C PRO A 534 -1.06 -1.62 5.87
N THR A 535 -0.10 -1.33 4.98
CA THR A 535 1.32 -1.61 5.23
C THR A 535 1.90 -0.75 6.36
N LEU A 536 1.51 0.52 6.47
CA LEU A 536 1.88 1.37 7.61
C LEU A 536 1.28 0.87 8.93
N MET A 537 0.04 0.39 8.90
CA MET A 537 -0.62 -0.20 10.07
C MET A 537 0.12 -1.47 10.55
N LEU A 538 0.51 -2.36 9.65
CA LEU A 538 1.35 -3.52 9.97
C LEU A 538 2.65 -3.09 10.67
N ALA A 539 3.32 -2.07 10.12
CA ALA A 539 4.57 -1.55 10.67
C ALA A 539 4.39 -0.90 12.06
N GLU A 540 3.27 -0.22 12.30
CA GLU A 540 2.92 0.34 13.60
C GLU A 540 2.76 -0.74 14.67
N LYS A 541 2.01 -1.81 14.38
CA LYS A 541 1.84 -2.93 15.32
C LYS A 541 3.15 -3.67 15.55
N ALA A 542 3.93 -3.90 14.49
CA ALA A 542 5.24 -4.52 14.60
C ALA A 542 6.20 -3.70 15.49
N ALA A 543 6.22 -2.37 15.33
CA ALA A 543 7.04 -1.51 16.16
C ALA A 543 6.71 -1.61 17.65
N GLU A 544 5.41 -1.71 17.98
CA GLU A 544 4.97 -1.88 19.37
C GLU A 544 5.46 -3.21 19.96
N TRP A 545 5.29 -4.30 19.22
CA TRP A 545 5.77 -5.62 19.63
C TRP A 545 7.28 -5.67 19.83
N ILE A 546 8.04 -5.12 18.87
CA ILE A 546 9.51 -5.12 18.93
C ILE A 546 10.00 -4.31 20.13
N ARG A 547 9.38 -3.16 20.40
CA ARG A 547 9.74 -2.32 21.57
C ARG A 547 9.42 -3.02 22.88
N ALA A 548 8.26 -3.70 22.97
CA ALA A 548 7.90 -4.47 24.16
C ALA A 548 8.86 -5.65 24.38
N ASP A 549 9.20 -6.39 23.32
CA ASP A 549 10.15 -7.50 23.39
C ASP A 549 11.55 -7.02 23.83
N TYR A 550 12.01 -5.87 23.33
CA TYR A 550 13.27 -5.25 23.77
C TYR A 550 13.24 -4.86 25.25
N GLN A 551 12.16 -4.23 25.72
CA GLN A 551 12.04 -3.85 27.14
C GLN A 551 12.07 -5.09 28.05
N ALA A 552 11.36 -6.15 27.66
CA ALA A 552 11.38 -7.41 28.38
C ALA A 552 12.78 -8.05 28.40
N SER A 553 13.53 -8.02 27.29
CA SER A 553 14.89 -8.58 27.24
C SER A 553 15.90 -7.81 28.09
N GLN A 554 15.66 -6.51 28.33
CA GLN A 554 16.47 -5.69 29.23
C GLN A 554 16.07 -5.82 30.72
N GLY A 555 15.09 -6.65 31.07
CA GLY A 555 14.57 -6.76 32.44
C GLY A 555 13.80 -5.51 32.91
N ILE A 556 13.37 -4.66 31.99
CA ILE A 556 12.58 -3.46 32.28
C ILE A 556 11.10 -3.88 32.28
N ASN A 557 10.55 -4.19 33.45
CA ASN A 557 9.11 -4.44 33.57
C ASN A 557 8.34 -3.21 33.06
N ALA A 558 7.37 -3.44 32.17
CA ALA A 558 6.45 -2.40 31.73
C ALA A 558 5.72 -1.85 32.97
N CYS A 559 6.04 -0.62 33.35
CA CYS A 559 5.30 0.08 34.39
C CYS A 559 3.87 0.23 33.85
N THR A 560 2.93 -0.49 34.44
CA THR A 560 1.49 -0.28 34.24
C THR A 560 1.21 1.20 34.49
N PRO A 561 0.43 1.90 33.64
CA PRO A 561 -0.01 3.24 33.96
C PRO A 561 -0.85 3.12 35.22
N THR A 562 -0.33 3.63 36.34
CA THR A 562 -1.08 3.74 37.59
C THR A 562 -2.20 4.74 37.36
N ASP A 563 -3.42 4.27 37.59
CA ASP A 563 -4.61 5.10 37.75
C ASP A 563 -4.30 6.25 38.72
N THR A 564 -4.18 7.46 38.18
CA THR A 564 -4.31 8.67 38.97
C THR A 564 -5.81 8.90 39.15
N ALA A 565 -6.37 8.21 40.14
CA ALA A 565 -7.67 8.56 40.69
C ALA A 565 -7.61 10.01 41.17
N MET A 566 -8.40 10.88 40.55
CA MET A 566 -8.66 12.22 41.07
C MET A 566 -9.38 12.12 42.42
N PRO A 567 -9.07 12.95 43.42
CA PRO A 567 -9.81 12.95 44.67
C PRO A 567 -11.22 13.51 44.42
N THR A 568 -12.23 12.73 44.80
CA THR A 568 -13.62 13.13 44.92
C THR A 568 -13.73 14.35 45.85
N GLN A 569 -14.31 15.45 45.35
CA GLN A 569 -14.74 16.56 46.17
C GLN A 569 -15.89 16.10 47.08
N ALA A 570 -15.69 16.25 48.38
CA ALA A 570 -16.72 16.04 49.39
C ALA A 570 -17.79 17.12 49.26
N THR A 571 -19.02 16.71 48.97
CA THR A 571 -20.23 17.53 49.13
C THR A 571 -20.53 17.70 50.61
N ALA A 572 -20.40 18.94 51.11
CA ALA A 572 -20.86 19.30 52.44
C ALA A 572 -22.39 19.36 52.46
N HIS A 573 -23.00 18.49 53.27
CA HIS A 573 -24.40 18.56 53.65
C HIS A 573 -24.64 19.77 54.57
N ALA A 574 -25.64 20.58 54.24
CA ALA A 574 -26.18 21.61 55.12
C ALA A 574 -27.27 21.00 56.00
N GLU A 575 -27.14 21.15 57.32
CA GLU A 575 -28.20 20.89 58.31
C GLU A 575 -29.24 22.03 58.32
N PRO A 576 -30.52 21.75 58.63
CA PRO A 576 -31.58 22.74 58.61
C PRO A 576 -31.73 23.45 59.96
N ALA A 577 -31.89 24.78 59.92
CA ALA A 577 -32.30 25.57 61.07
C ALA A 577 -33.81 25.40 61.33
N SER A 578 -34.12 24.90 62.52
CA SER A 578 -35.44 24.89 63.15
C SER A 578 -35.90 26.31 63.51
N LEU A 579 -37.11 26.67 63.09
CA LEU A 579 -37.90 27.76 63.69
C LEU A 579 -39.27 27.20 64.05
N THR A 580 -39.53 27.15 65.36
CA THR A 580 -40.82 26.87 66.00
C THR A 580 -41.79 28.02 65.81
N VAL A 581 -42.98 27.73 65.28
CA VAL A 581 -44.31 27.94 65.93
C VAL A 581 -45.20 26.79 65.52
#